data_AF-A0A1F5AI24-F1
#
_entry.id   AF-A0A1F5AI24-F1
#
_cell.length_a   1.000
_cell.length_b   1.000
_cell.length_c   1.000
_cell.angle_alpha   90.00
_cell.angle_beta   90.00
_cell.angle_gamma   90.00
#
_symmetry.space_group_name_H-M   'P 1'
#
loop_
_entity.id
_entity.type
_entity.pdbx_description
1 polymer ?
#
loop_
_entity_poly.entity_id
_entity_poly.type
_entity_poly.pdbx_seq_one_letter_code
_entity_poly.pdbx_strand_id
1 'polypeptide(L)'
;MEYVFFTYPDCGKCEELKRFLKGTTLEGSEYDLAQKEGRLKVREFLSLVRRDEKGSIVLPVFVLREEGRVLGLFNTAQELDTWLKSKA
;
A
#
# COMPACT_ATOMS: atom_id res chain seq x y z
N MET A 1 5.51 -3.01 13.35
CA MET A 1 5.02 -2.46 12.07
C MET A 1 3.96 -3.37 11.46
N GLU A 2 2.85 -2.78 11.02
CA GLU A 2 1.76 -3.44 10.29
C GLU A 2 1.50 -2.71 8.96
N TYR A 3 0.81 -3.35 8.02
CA TYR A 3 0.42 -2.69 6.75
C TYR A 3 -1.07 -2.76 6.42
N VAL A 4 -1.51 -1.80 5.61
CA VAL A 4 -2.76 -1.87 4.84
C VAL A 4 -2.41 -1.74 3.37
N PHE A 5 -2.83 -2.71 2.59
CA PHE A 5 -2.46 -2.79 1.18
C PHE A 5 -3.70 -2.75 0.31
N PHE A 6 -3.86 -1.68 -0.45
CA PHE A 6 -4.96 -1.53 -1.40
C PHE A 6 -4.52 -1.95 -2.79
N THR A 7 -5.26 -2.88 -3.35
CA THR A 7 -5.00 -3.50 -4.65
C THR A 7 -6.16 -3.28 -5.61
N TYR A 8 -5.94 -3.70 -6.86
CA TYR A 8 -6.96 -3.74 -7.89
C TYR A 8 -6.70 -4.98 -8.78
N PRO A 9 -7.72 -5.57 -9.42
CA PRO A 9 -7.52 -6.67 -10.35
C PRO A 9 -6.54 -6.30 -11.48
N ASP A 10 -5.81 -7.30 -11.97
CA ASP A 10 -4.86 -7.18 -13.09
C ASP A 10 -3.75 -6.12 -12.89
N CYS A 11 -3.41 -5.83 -11.64
CA CYS A 11 -2.37 -4.88 -11.27
C CYS A 11 -1.00 -5.56 -11.09
N GLY A 12 -0.13 -5.47 -12.11
CA GLY A 12 1.21 -6.07 -12.07
C GLY A 12 2.08 -5.59 -10.90
N LYS A 13 2.05 -4.28 -10.59
CA LYS A 13 2.77 -3.71 -9.44
C LYS A 13 2.24 -4.24 -8.10
N CYS A 14 0.95 -4.57 -8.02
CA CYS A 14 0.35 -5.13 -6.83
C CYS A 14 0.90 -6.55 -6.59
N GLU A 15 0.95 -7.37 -7.64
CA GLU A 15 1.50 -8.73 -7.56
C GLU A 15 3.00 -8.75 -7.24
N GLU A 16 3.77 -7.79 -7.78
CA GLU A 16 5.18 -7.61 -7.42
C GLU A 16 5.33 -7.31 -5.93
N LEU A 17 4.55 -6.37 -5.40
CA LEU A 17 4.60 -5.99 -3.99
C LEU A 17 4.15 -7.14 -3.08
N LYS A 18 3.14 -7.94 -3.46
CA LYS A 18 2.78 -9.18 -2.73
C LYS A 18 3.92 -10.17 -2.64
N ARG A 19 4.64 -10.39 -3.74
CA ARG A 19 5.81 -11.29 -3.75
C ARG A 19 6.92 -10.77 -2.85
N PHE A 20 7.18 -9.46 -2.88
CA PHE A 20 8.10 -8.81 -1.96
C PHE A 20 7.70 -9.05 -0.50
N LEU A 21 6.43 -8.84 -0.15
CA LEU A 21 5.94 -9.02 1.23
C LEU A 21 6.13 -10.43 1.77
N LYS A 22 6.04 -11.47 0.92
CA LYS A 22 6.32 -12.87 1.32
C LYS A 22 7.76 -13.09 1.84
N GLY A 23 8.69 -12.20 1.49
CA GLY A 23 10.07 -12.21 1.98
C GLY A 23 10.30 -11.33 3.21
N THR A 24 9.27 -10.66 3.72
CA THR A 24 9.35 -9.77 4.90
C THR A 24 8.62 -10.36 6.09
N THR A 25 8.86 -9.80 7.28
CA THR A 25 8.11 -10.11 8.51
C THR A 25 6.93 -9.16 8.74
N LEU A 26 6.56 -8.36 7.74
CA LEU A 26 5.46 -7.41 7.85
C LEU A 26 4.12 -8.16 7.79
N GLU A 27 3.25 -7.85 8.75
CA GLU A 27 1.88 -8.38 8.81
C GLU A 27 0.87 -7.28 8.52
N GLY A 28 -0.27 -7.61 7.95
CA GLY A 28 -1.23 -6.60 7.53
C GLY A 28 -2.44 -7.14 6.81
N SER A 29 -3.27 -6.22 6.32
CA SER A 29 -4.51 -6.55 5.60
C SER A 29 -4.46 -6.06 4.15
N GLU A 30 -4.94 -6.88 3.23
CA GLU A 30 -5.14 -6.52 1.83
C GLU A 30 -6.62 -6.17 1.58
N TYR A 31 -6.86 -5.12 0.81
CA TYR A 31 -8.18 -4.67 0.40
C TYR A 31 -8.22 -4.42 -1.11
N ASP A 32 -9.12 -5.11 -1.80
CA ASP A 32 -9.38 -4.88 -3.22
C ASP A 32 -10.31 -3.67 -3.41
N LEU A 33 -9.85 -2.64 -4.14
CA LEU A 33 -10.64 -1.44 -4.45
C LEU A 33 -11.75 -1.70 -5.47
N ALA A 34 -11.75 -2.83 -6.18
CA ALA A 34 -12.91 -3.28 -6.94
C ALA A 34 -14.07 -3.70 -6.02
N GLN A 35 -13.80 -4.01 -4.75
CA GLN A 35 -14.81 -4.34 -3.75
C GLN A 35 -15.27 -3.11 -2.96
N LYS A 36 -16.53 -3.12 -2.51
CA LYS A 36 -17.11 -2.03 -1.71
C LYS A 36 -16.31 -1.77 -0.44
N GLU A 37 -15.88 -2.83 0.24
CA GLU A 37 -15.11 -2.75 1.48
C GLU A 37 -13.79 -2.01 1.28
N GLY A 38 -13.01 -2.37 0.25
CA GLY A 38 -11.76 -1.67 -0.06
C GLY A 38 -11.98 -0.21 -0.39
N ARG A 39 -13.04 0.12 -1.15
CA ARG A 39 -13.41 1.52 -1.43
C ARG A 39 -13.80 2.31 -0.18
N LEU A 40 -14.41 1.68 0.82
CA LEU A 40 -14.71 2.36 2.08
C LEU A 40 -13.43 2.56 2.90
N LYS A 41 -12.61 1.52 2.99
CA LYS A 41 -11.39 1.54 3.79
C LYS A 41 -10.35 2.52 3.27
N VAL A 42 -10.18 2.65 1.95
CA VAL A 42 -9.22 3.61 1.35
C VAL A 42 -9.59 5.07 1.67
N ARG A 43 -10.85 5.36 2.03
CA ARG A 43 -11.29 6.73 2.40
C ARG A 43 -10.57 7.26 3.62
N GLU A 44 -10.13 6.38 4.51
CA GLU A 44 -9.33 6.73 5.69
C GLU A 44 -7.95 7.32 5.32
N PHE A 45 -7.48 7.10 4.09
CA PHE A 45 -6.13 7.45 3.64
C PHE A 45 -6.10 8.45 2.47
N LEU A 46 -7.25 8.97 2.02
CA LEU A 46 -7.33 9.78 0.79
C LEU A 46 -6.48 11.06 0.81
N SER A 47 -6.20 11.61 1.99
CA SER A 47 -5.32 12.78 2.15
C SER A 47 -3.84 12.47 1.91
N LEU A 48 -3.45 11.20 1.99
CA LEU A 48 -2.07 10.73 1.87
C LEU A 48 -1.80 10.04 0.52
N VAL A 49 -2.85 9.53 -0.12
CA VAL A 49 -2.76 8.79 -1.39
C VAL A 49 -2.25 9.67 -2.52
N ARG A 50 -1.21 9.19 -3.23
CA ARG A 50 -0.73 9.81 -4.47
C ARG A 50 -1.77 9.69 -5.58
N ARG A 51 -1.92 10.77 -6.34
CA ARG A 51 -2.82 10.84 -7.50
C ARG A 51 -2.04 11.14 -8.77
N ASP A 52 -2.54 10.62 -9.88
CA ASP A 52 -2.03 10.96 -11.21
C ASP A 52 -2.55 12.33 -11.69
N GLU A 53 -2.12 12.74 -12.88
CA GLU A 53 -2.51 14.00 -13.52
C GLU A 53 -4.03 14.12 -13.77
N LYS A 54 -4.74 12.99 -13.81
CA LYS A 54 -6.20 12.93 -13.99
C LYS A 54 -6.95 12.89 -12.65
N GLY A 55 -6.22 12.92 -11.53
CA GLY A 55 -6.79 12.85 -10.18
C GLY A 55 -7.14 11.42 -9.73
N SER A 56 -6.76 10.40 -10.48
CA SER A 56 -6.96 8.99 -10.14
C SER A 56 -5.94 8.53 -9.11
N ILE A 57 -6.33 7.58 -8.24
CA ILE A 57 -5.41 6.97 -7.27
C ILE A 57 -4.31 6.20 -8.01
N VAL A 58 -3.06 6.47 -7.69
CA VAL A 58 -1.92 5.67 -8.17
C VAL A 58 -1.92 4.34 -7.41
N LEU A 59 -1.83 3.22 -8.13
CA LEU A 59 -1.86 1.88 -7.56
C LEU A 59 -0.51 1.13 -7.68
N PRO A 60 -0.27 0.14 -6.79
CA PRO A 60 -0.99 -0.12 -5.53
C PRO A 60 -0.87 1.02 -4.53
N VAL A 61 -1.68 1.03 -3.46
CA VAL A 61 -1.44 1.88 -2.29
C VAL A 61 -1.05 0.99 -1.11
N PHE A 62 0.22 1.01 -0.72
CA PHE A 62 0.72 0.31 0.45
C PHE A 62 0.96 1.31 1.58
N VAL A 63 0.22 1.17 2.68
CA VAL A 63 0.33 2.04 3.86
C VAL A 63 1.04 1.27 4.96
N LEU A 64 2.21 1.75 5.37
CA LEU A 64 2.93 1.19 6.52
C LEU A 64 2.56 1.96 7.78
N ARG A 65 2.28 1.25 8.86
CA ARG A 65 1.85 1.83 10.13
C ARG A 65 2.54 1.17 11.32
N GLU A 66 2.61 1.92 12.41
CA GLU A 66 3.08 1.43 13.70
C GLU A 66 2.34 2.16 14.81
N GLU A 67 1.81 1.40 15.77
CA GLU A 67 1.01 1.93 16.89
C GLU A 67 -0.10 2.90 16.43
N GLY A 68 -0.77 2.54 15.32
CA GLY A 68 -1.85 3.35 14.73
C GLY A 68 -1.40 4.59 13.95
N ARG A 69 -0.10 4.87 13.85
CA ARG A 69 0.45 6.01 13.10
C ARG A 69 0.92 5.58 11.73
N VAL A 70 0.60 6.38 10.70
CA VAL A 70 1.12 6.15 9.34
C VAL A 70 2.59 6.57 9.28
N LEU A 71 3.46 5.61 8.98
CA LEU A 71 4.90 5.83 8.80
C LEU A 71 5.25 6.23 7.36
N GLY A 72 4.49 5.72 6.39
CA GLY A 72 4.71 5.99 4.98
C GLY A 72 3.67 5.35 4.07
N LEU A 73 3.63 5.84 2.84
CA LEU A 73 2.80 5.31 1.75
C LEU A 73 3.69 5.04 0.54
N PHE A 74 3.56 3.85 -0.02
CA PHE A 74 4.41 3.34 -1.07
C PHE A 74 3.55 2.78 -2.20
N ASN A 75 4.00 2.94 -3.44
CA ASN A 75 3.28 2.47 -4.62
C ASN A 75 4.09 1.43 -5.41
N THR A 76 5.33 1.11 -4.97
CA THR A 76 6.15 0.03 -5.56
C THR A 76 6.91 -0.74 -4.48
N ALA A 77 7.31 -1.97 -4.80
CA ALA A 77 8.15 -2.79 -3.92
C ALA A 77 9.52 -2.12 -3.67
N GLN A 78 10.10 -1.49 -4.71
CA GLN A 78 11.37 -0.79 -4.61
C GLN A 78 11.32 0.39 -3.65
N GLU A 79 10.25 1.19 -3.67
CA GLU A 79 10.08 2.31 -2.74
C GLU A 79 10.00 1.82 -1.28
N LEU A 80 9.24 0.75 -1.05
CA LEU A 80 9.12 0.14 0.28
C LEU A 80 10.46 -0.45 0.75
N ASP A 81 11.15 -1.22 -0.09
CA ASP A 81 12.47 -1.80 0.20
C ASP A 81 13.51 -0.73 0.55
N THR A 82 13.57 0.34 -0.25
CA THR A 82 14.46 1.48 -0.02
C THR A 82 14.18 2.13 1.34
N TRP A 83 12.91 2.31 1.67
CA TRP A 83 12.52 2.89 2.96
C TRP A 83 12.86 1.96 4.14
N LEU A 84 12.55 0.66 4.03
CA LEU A 84 12.86 -0.33 5.08
C LEU A 84 14.36 -0.37 5.38
N LYS A 85 15.19 -0.34 4.34
CA LYS A 85 16.66 -0.27 4.45
C LYS A 85 17.15 1.03 5.10
N SER A 86 16.43 2.14 4.93
CA SER A 86 16.77 3.42 5.59
C SER A 86 16.49 3.45 7.09
N LYS A 87 15.78 2.44 7.61
CA LYS A 87 15.42 2.29 9.03
C LYS A 87 16.20 1.18 9.74
N ALA A 88 16.95 0.37 8.99
CA ALA A 88 17.88 -0.64 9.50
C ALA A 88 19.21 0.01 9.88
#